data_AF-A0A958HZV8-F1
#
_entry.id   AF-A0A958HZV8-F1
#
_cell.length_a   1.000
_cell.length_b   1.000
_cell.length_c   1.000
_cell.angle_alpha   90.00
_cell.angle_beta   90.00
_cell.angle_gamma   90.00
#
_symmetry.space_group_name_H-M   'P 1'
#
loop_
_entity.id
_entity.type
_entity.pdbx_description
1 polymer ?
#
loop_
_entity_poly.entity_id
_entity_poly.type
_entity_poly.pdbx_seq_one_letter_code
_entity_poly.pdbx_strand_id
1 'polypeptide(L)'
;MPVVQIQKWMKIMVIFSLIAMSGCTDNAAPETLRDPHSFAHADEVVMTHLDWDAAIDFAEHRIVAKASIHVKNKTGAKRLFFDSRDLTIDKITLGEDEIETTFSIGETIEYMG
;
A
#
# COMPACT_ATOMS: atom_id res chain seq x y z
N MET A 1 -35.16 22.91 -71.30
CA MET A 1 -34.82 21.71 -70.49
C MET A 1 -33.57 21.10 -71.08
N PRO A 2 -32.58 20.57 -70.33
CA PRO A 2 -32.35 20.50 -68.87
C PRO A 2 -31.32 21.59 -68.42
N VAL A 3 -31.15 22.07 -67.18
CA VAL A 3 -31.29 21.57 -65.79
C VAL A 3 -29.99 20.95 -65.24
N VAL A 4 -29.35 21.72 -64.32
CA VAL A 4 -28.30 21.44 -63.29
C VAL A 4 -26.88 21.11 -63.76
N GLN A 5 -25.74 21.47 -63.14
CA GLN A 5 -25.26 21.91 -61.82
C GLN A 5 -24.08 22.90 -62.09
N ILE A 6 -23.60 23.81 -61.23
CA ILE A 6 -23.00 23.64 -59.91
C ILE A 6 -22.96 25.02 -59.25
N GLN A 7 -23.51 25.11 -58.05
CA GLN A 7 -23.52 26.31 -57.21
C GLN A 7 -22.09 26.75 -56.88
N LYS A 8 -21.70 27.87 -57.48
CA LYS A 8 -20.49 28.63 -57.16
C LYS A 8 -20.81 29.49 -55.93
N TRP A 9 -19.79 29.77 -55.12
CA TRP A 9 -19.76 30.75 -54.01
C TRP A 9 -20.30 30.27 -52.66
N MET A 10 -19.53 29.35 -52.04
CA MET A 10 -19.46 29.20 -50.59
C MET A 10 -18.93 30.50 -49.96
N LYS A 11 -19.82 31.38 -49.53
CA LYS A 11 -19.53 32.43 -48.53
C LYS A 11 -20.80 32.64 -47.71
N ILE A 12 -20.64 32.54 -46.39
CA ILE A 12 -21.35 33.26 -45.31
C ILE A 12 -21.97 32.33 -44.26
N MET A 13 -21.47 32.54 -43.03
CA MET A 13 -22.02 32.20 -41.72
C MET A 13 -22.15 30.73 -41.37
N VAL A 14 -21.48 30.28 -40.32
CA VAL A 14 -22.01 30.34 -38.95
C VAL A 14 -20.84 30.17 -37.98
N ILE A 15 -20.66 31.17 -37.12
CA ILE A 15 -19.91 31.10 -35.86
C ILE A 15 -20.65 30.10 -34.96
N PHE A 16 -20.04 28.96 -34.64
CA PHE A 16 -20.53 28.12 -33.54
C PHE A 16 -19.35 27.79 -32.62
N SER A 17 -19.35 28.50 -31.50
CA SER A 17 -18.54 28.24 -30.31
C SER A 17 -18.68 26.77 -29.91
N LEU A 18 -17.58 26.02 -29.94
CA LEU A 18 -17.43 24.82 -29.13
C LEU A 18 -16.31 25.09 -28.12
N ILE A 19 -16.75 25.50 -26.93
CA ILE A 19 -15.97 25.45 -25.71
C ILE A 19 -15.60 23.98 -25.50
N ALA A 20 -14.35 23.62 -25.78
CA ALA A 20 -13.79 22.35 -25.37
C ALA A 20 -13.62 22.40 -23.84
N MET A 21 -14.62 21.89 -23.11
CA MET A 21 -14.47 21.59 -21.70
C MET A 21 -13.47 20.45 -21.56
N SER A 22 -12.20 20.82 -21.37
CA SER A 22 -11.21 19.93 -20.78
C SER A 22 -11.55 19.81 -19.30
N GLY A 23 -12.45 18.87 -18.99
CA GLY A 23 -12.59 18.39 -17.62
C GLY A 23 -11.40 17.50 -17.30
N CYS A 24 -10.42 18.01 -16.54
CA CYS A 24 -9.56 17.13 -15.77
C CYS A 24 -10.45 16.46 -14.72
N THR A 25 -10.81 15.21 -14.95
CA THR A 25 -11.26 14.34 -13.87
C THR A 25 -10.00 13.85 -13.17
N ASP A 26 -9.55 14.58 -12.15
CA ASP A 26 -8.59 14.07 -11.19
C ASP A 26 -9.30 12.98 -10.37
N ASN A 27 -9.35 11.77 -10.93
CA ASN A 27 -9.59 10.57 -10.15
C ASN A 27 -8.33 10.29 -9.34
N ALA A 28 -8.06 11.12 -8.33
CA ALA A 28 -7.07 10.79 -7.32
C ALA A 28 -7.55 9.51 -6.63
N ALA A 29 -6.80 8.42 -6.80
CA ALA A 29 -6.98 7.24 -5.97
C ALA A 29 -6.91 7.67 -4.50
N PRO A 30 -7.68 7.05 -3.59
CA PRO A 30 -7.58 7.36 -2.18
C PRO A 30 -6.13 7.12 -1.74
N GLU A 31 -5.41 8.21 -1.45
CA GLU A 31 -4.10 8.16 -0.82
C GLU A 31 -4.27 7.44 0.52
N THR A 32 -3.83 6.19 0.60
CA THR A 32 -3.73 5.49 1.87
C THR A 32 -2.62 6.15 2.66
N LEU A 33 -2.98 7.11 3.51
CA LEU A 33 -2.04 7.77 4.39
C LEU A 33 -1.40 6.71 5.29
N ARG A 34 -0.09 6.47 5.09
CA ARG A 34 0.70 5.63 5.98
C ARG A 34 0.81 6.31 7.34
N ASP A 35 0.81 5.53 8.41
CA ASP A 35 1.03 6.07 9.75
C ASP A 35 2.46 6.65 9.81
N PRO A 36 2.61 7.96 10.06
CA PRO A 36 3.92 8.60 10.06
C PRO A 36 4.85 8.12 11.19
N HIS A 37 4.34 7.36 12.17
CA HIS A 37 5.13 6.84 13.29
C HIS A 37 5.44 5.34 13.17
N SER A 38 5.02 4.71 12.07
CA SER A 38 5.20 3.29 11.82
C SER A 38 6.01 3.08 10.55
N PHE A 39 6.93 2.12 10.58
CA PHE A 39 7.60 1.61 9.40
C PHE A 39 6.81 0.49 8.73
N ALA A 40 5.76 -0.04 9.37
CA ALA A 40 4.93 -1.08 8.80
C ALA A 40 4.11 -0.58 7.61
N HIS A 41 4.09 -1.37 6.52
CA HIS A 41 3.33 -1.07 5.31
C HIS A 41 1.93 -1.72 5.39
N ALA A 42 1.07 -1.26 6.31
CA ALA A 42 -0.27 -1.84 6.54
C ALA A 42 -1.25 -1.65 5.36
N ASP A 43 -0.94 -0.73 4.45
CA ASP A 43 -1.56 -0.55 3.14
C ASP A 43 -1.29 -1.73 2.20
N GLU A 44 -0.12 -2.37 2.31
CA GLU A 44 0.29 -3.52 1.49
C GLU A 44 -0.12 -4.86 2.12
N VAL A 45 0.23 -5.08 3.39
CA VAL A 45 -0.01 -6.33 4.12
C VAL A 45 -0.55 -5.99 5.50
N VAL A 46 -1.71 -6.55 5.86
CA VAL A 46 -2.37 -6.26 7.14
C VAL A 46 -2.40 -7.50 8.03
N MET A 47 -2.04 -7.35 9.30
CA MET A 47 -2.24 -8.38 10.32
C MET A 47 -3.74 -8.55 10.60
N THR A 48 -4.22 -9.78 10.58
CA THR A 48 -5.62 -10.12 10.89
C THR A 48 -5.76 -10.85 12.22
N HIS A 49 -4.70 -11.51 12.68
CA HIS A 49 -4.69 -12.22 13.96
C HIS A 49 -3.27 -12.31 14.51
N LEU A 50 -3.16 -12.27 15.84
CA LEU A 50 -1.93 -12.52 16.58
C LEU A 50 -2.23 -13.58 17.63
N ASP A 51 -1.54 -14.71 17.53
CA ASP A 51 -1.39 -15.67 18.61
C ASP A 51 -0.04 -15.40 19.29
N TRP A 52 -0.07 -15.16 20.60
CA TRP A 52 1.09 -14.77 21.37
C TRP A 52 1.28 -15.71 22.56
N ASP A 53 2.30 -16.55 22.47
CA ASP A 53 2.71 -17.47 23.53
C ASP A 53 3.99 -16.93 24.19
N ALA A 54 3.89 -16.60 25.47
CA ALA A 54 4.93 -15.85 26.19
C ALA A 54 5.21 -16.41 27.58
N ALA A 55 6.49 -16.45 27.92
CA ALA A 55 6.99 -16.74 29.26
C ALA A 55 7.65 -15.47 29.85
N ILE A 56 7.33 -15.18 31.11
CA ILE A 56 7.87 -14.02 31.83
C ILE A 56 9.00 -14.49 32.74
N ASP A 57 10.20 -13.93 32.53
CA ASP A 57 11.37 -14.17 33.35
C ASP A 57 11.63 -12.95 34.23
N PHE A 58 11.19 -13.04 35.49
CA PHE A 58 11.34 -11.95 36.47
C PHE A 58 12.77 -11.79 36.96
N ALA A 59 13.58 -12.83 36.95
CA ALA A 59 14.97 -12.74 37.40
C ALA A 59 15.80 -11.92 36.41
N GLU A 60 15.54 -12.13 35.12
CA GLU A 60 16.26 -11.50 34.02
C GLU A 60 15.52 -10.27 33.46
N HIS A 61 14.35 -9.93 34.03
CA HIS A 61 13.47 -8.85 33.60
C HIS A 61 13.15 -8.86 32.10
N ARG A 62 12.87 -10.04 31.53
CA ARG A 62 12.59 -10.21 30.10
C ARG A 62 11.34 -11.03 29.85
N ILE A 63 10.77 -10.82 28.67
CA ILE A 63 9.71 -11.66 28.11
C ILE A 63 10.32 -12.45 26.97
N VAL A 64 10.15 -13.78 27.00
CA VAL A 64 10.52 -14.67 25.90
C VAL A 64 9.22 -15.16 25.28
N ALA A 65 9.03 -14.93 23.98
CA ALA A 65 7.76 -15.21 23.36
C ALA A 65 7.89 -15.63 21.90
N LYS A 66 6.87 -16.36 21.45
CA LYS A 66 6.58 -16.63 20.04
C LYS A 66 5.32 -15.87 19.64
N ALA A 67 5.43 -15.07 18.58
CA ALA A 67 4.30 -14.42 17.94
C ALA A 67 3.99 -15.13 16.62
N SER A 68 2.81 -15.76 16.54
CA SER A 68 2.31 -16.36 15.29
C SER A 68 1.27 -15.41 14.68
N ILE A 69 1.62 -14.82 13.54
CA ILE A 69 0.85 -13.72 12.95
C ILE A 69 0.17 -14.19 11.67
N HIS A 70 -1.15 -14.05 11.61
CA HIS A 70 -1.89 -14.21 10.36
C HIS A 70 -1.97 -12.87 9.64
N VAL A 71 -1.61 -12.87 8.36
CA VAL A 71 -1.61 -11.66 7.52
C VAL A 71 -2.46 -11.84 6.27
N LYS A 72 -3.03 -10.74 5.81
CA LYS A 72 -3.67 -10.61 4.50
C LYS A 72 -2.81 -9.72 3.61
N ASN A 73 -2.23 -10.31 2.57
CA ASN A 73 -1.46 -9.58 1.56
C ASN A 73 -2.40 -8.97 0.52
N LYS A 74 -2.59 -7.65 0.54
CA LYS A 74 -3.53 -6.93 -0.32
C LYS A 74 -2.97 -6.64 -1.70
N THR A 75 -1.65 -6.44 -1.80
CA THR A 75 -0.99 -5.94 -3.01
C THR A 75 -0.10 -6.98 -3.70
N GLY A 76 0.05 -8.17 -3.11
CA GLY A 76 1.00 -9.19 -3.58
C GLY A 76 2.45 -8.88 -3.21
N ALA A 77 2.68 -8.09 -2.15
CA ALA A 77 3.99 -7.70 -1.66
C ALA A 77 4.89 -8.93 -1.41
N LYS A 78 6.18 -8.77 -1.69
CA LYS A 78 7.20 -9.83 -1.52
C LYS A 78 8.00 -9.70 -0.23
N ARG A 79 7.82 -8.60 0.48
CA ARG A 79 8.43 -8.30 1.77
C ARG A 79 7.36 -7.85 2.73
N LEU A 80 7.57 -8.16 4.00
CA LEU A 80 6.72 -7.77 5.11
C LEU A 80 7.55 -6.94 6.07
N PHE A 81 7.01 -5.81 6.50
CA PHE A 81 7.66 -4.89 7.41
C PHE A 81 6.88 -4.88 8.72
N PHE A 82 7.58 -5.12 9.82
CA PHE A 82 7.07 -5.01 11.17
C PHE A 82 7.86 -3.92 11.89
N ASP A 83 7.16 -3.18 12.75
CA ASP A 83 7.80 -2.33 13.75
C ASP A 83 8.42 -3.21 14.82
N SER A 84 9.57 -2.81 15.33
CA SER A 84 10.29 -3.54 16.37
C SER A 84 11.16 -2.58 17.16
N ARG A 85 10.93 -2.53 18.47
CA ARG A 85 11.70 -1.70 19.39
C ARG A 85 12.24 -2.53 20.53
N ASP A 86 13.57 -2.46 20.72
CA ASP A 86 14.28 -3.17 21.80
C ASP A 86 13.98 -4.68 21.84
N LEU A 87 13.71 -5.29 20.67
CA LEU A 87 13.44 -6.72 20.52
C LEU A 87 14.68 -7.45 20.00
N THR A 88 14.99 -8.60 20.60
CA THR A 88 15.89 -9.59 20.02
C THR A 88 15.05 -10.60 19.25
N ILE A 89 15.33 -10.76 17.96
CA ILE A 89 14.63 -11.73 17.09
C ILE A 89 15.54 -12.93 16.88
N ASP A 90 15.15 -14.08 17.41
CA ASP A 90 15.93 -15.31 17.28
C ASP A 90 15.81 -15.92 15.87
N LYS A 91 14.59 -15.98 15.33
CA LYS A 91 14.30 -16.49 13.99
C LYS A 91 12.91 -16.07 13.51
N ILE A 92 12.67 -16.18 12.21
CA ILE A 92 11.35 -16.02 11.59
C ILE A 92 11.05 -17.26 10.75
N THR A 93 9.82 -17.76 10.85
CA THR A 93 9.34 -18.93 10.11
C THR A 93 8.07 -18.59 9.33
N LEU A 94 7.80 -19.31 8.23
CA LEU A 94 6.68 -19.09 7.33
C LEU A 94 5.86 -20.37 7.13
N GLY A 95 4.55 -20.19 7.02
CA GLY A 95 3.60 -21.27 6.75
C GLY A 95 3.35 -22.17 7.97
N GLU A 96 2.45 -23.13 7.79
CA GLU A 96 2.10 -24.11 8.82
C GLU A 96 3.26 -25.05 9.16
N ASP A 97 4.15 -25.29 8.18
CA ASP A 97 5.35 -26.13 8.34
C ASP A 97 6.52 -25.40 9.03
N GLU A 98 6.33 -24.14 9.43
CA GLU A 98 7.34 -23.30 10.11
C GLU A 98 8.72 -23.27 9.43
N ILE A 99 8.71 -23.08 8.11
CA ILE A 99 9.95 -23.03 7.32
C ILE A 99 10.68 -21.72 7.63
N GLU A 100 11.92 -21.81 8.09
CA GLU A 100 12.74 -20.65 8.41
C GLU A 100 12.95 -19.74 7.19
N THR A 101 12.92 -18.43 7.41
CA THR A 101 13.14 -17.41 6.39
C THR A 101 14.17 -16.38 6.85
N THR A 102 14.69 -15.64 5.89
CA THR A 102 15.64 -14.56 6.13
C THR A 102 14.93 -13.28 6.59
N PHE A 103 15.54 -12.55 7.50
CA PHE A 103 15.10 -11.23 7.92
C PHE A 103 16.29 -10.28 8.12
N SER A 104 16.01 -8.99 8.19
CA SER A 104 16.98 -7.95 8.49
C SER A 104 16.34 -6.90 9.39
N ILE A 105 17.10 -6.35 10.32
CA ILE A 105 16.65 -5.26 11.20
C ILE A 105 17.12 -3.93 10.58
N GLY A 106 16.19 -2.97 10.51
CA GLY A 106 16.46 -1.62 9.98
C GLY A 106 17.18 -0.72 10.99
N GLU A 107 17.40 0.54 10.61
CA GLU A 107 17.94 1.55 11.52
C GLU A 107 16.88 1.98 12.55
N THR A 108 17.30 2.19 13.79
CA THR A 108 16.44 2.75 14.83
C THR A 108 16.35 4.26 14.66
N ILE A 109 15.12 4.77 14.55
CA ILE A 109 14.83 6.21 14.55
C ILE A 109 14.08 6.56 15.82
N GLU A 110 14.53 7.61 16.51
CA GLU A 110 13.89 8.08 17.75
C GLU A 110 12.42 8.43 17.50
N TYR A 111 11.54 8.00 18.40
CA TYR A 111 10.08 8.17 18.35
C TYR A 111 9.35 7.40 17.24
N MET A 112 10.06 6.55 16.48
CA MET A 112 9.43 5.64 15.53
C MET A 112 9.26 4.23 16.14
N GLY A 113 8.39 3.44 15.51
CA GLY A 113 8.21 2.01 15.77
C GLY A 113 9.44 1.16 15.45
#